data_AF-A0A9Q5I390-F1
#
_entry.id   AF-A0A9Q5I390-F1
#
_cell.length_a   1.000
_cell.length_b   1.000
_cell.length_c   1.000
_cell.angle_alpha   90.00
_cell.angle_beta   90.00
_cell.angle_gamma   90.00
#
_symmetry.space_group_name_H-M   'P 1'
#
loop_
_entity.id
_entity.type
_entity.pdbx_description
1 polymer ?
#
loop_
_entity_poly.entity_id
_entity_poly.type
_entity_poly.pdbx_seq_one_letter_code
_entity_poly.pdbx_strand_id
1 'polypeptide(L)'
;MDDDYYSIDAILAQNQKVQCAFKTDVPDLGYLDGGSDRDIKALSKLQLPFWLTPMLLMSDFADCTVPQAFNQRVRNALNADPKSVKLSGLVGSGGPWYAFGKMIAGI
;
A
#
# COMPACT_ATOMS: atom_id res chain seq x y z
N MET A 1 -8.90 8.16 -18.32
CA MET A 1 -9.26 6.75 -18.07
C MET A 1 -7.99 6.10 -17.57
N ASP A 2 -7.53 6.49 -16.39
CA ASP A 2 -6.14 6.22 -15.96
C ASP A 2 -6.10 5.22 -14.79
N ASP A 3 -7.27 4.90 -14.24
CA ASP A 3 -7.52 3.87 -13.22
C ASP A 3 -8.52 2.84 -13.78
N ASP A 4 -8.33 2.45 -15.04
CA ASP A 4 -9.18 1.48 -15.75
C ASP A 4 -8.74 0.04 -15.45
N TYR A 5 -9.68 -0.90 -15.44
CA TYR A 5 -9.45 -2.30 -15.11
C TYR A 5 -8.38 -2.95 -16.01
N TYR A 6 -8.31 -2.53 -17.27
CA TYR A 6 -7.35 -3.05 -18.25
C TYR A 6 -6.02 -2.31 -18.31
N SER A 7 -5.84 -1.27 -17.49
CA SER A 7 -4.58 -0.51 -17.45
C SER A 7 -3.49 -1.32 -16.74
N ILE A 8 -2.43 -1.65 -17.47
CA ILE A 8 -1.26 -2.36 -16.93
C ILE A 8 -0.60 -1.53 -15.82
N ASP A 9 -0.50 -0.22 -16.01
CA ASP A 9 0.09 0.69 -15.03
C ASP A 9 -0.74 0.72 -13.73
N ALA A 10 -2.08 0.68 -13.84
CA ALA A 10 -2.95 0.60 -12.68
C ALA A 10 -2.78 -0.74 -11.94
N ILE A 11 -2.70 -1.86 -12.67
CA ILE A 11 -2.47 -3.19 -12.09
C ILE A 11 -1.12 -3.23 -11.36
N LEU A 12 -0.05 -2.70 -11.96
CA LEU A 12 1.29 -2.66 -11.36
C LEU A 12 1.35 -1.73 -10.13
N ALA A 13 0.62 -0.62 -10.16
CA ALA A 13 0.50 0.29 -9.02
C ALA A 13 -0.26 -0.35 -7.84
N GLN A 14 -1.32 -1.12 -8.10
CA GLN A 14 -2.06 -1.83 -7.06
C GLN A 14 -1.30 -3.01 -6.44
N ASN A 15 -0.27 -3.52 -7.13
CA ASN A 15 0.59 -4.58 -6.58
C ASN A 15 1.60 -4.07 -5.54
N GLN A 16 1.68 -2.75 -5.31
CA GLN A 16 2.57 -2.20 -4.29
C GLN A 16 2.12 -2.62 -2.88
N LYS A 17 3.09 -3.01 -2.04
CA LYS A 17 2.83 -3.44 -0.67
C LYS A 17 2.52 -2.26 0.25
N VAL A 18 1.52 -2.44 1.10
CA VAL A 18 1.09 -1.52 2.17
C VAL A 18 1.11 -2.26 3.50
N GLN A 19 1.50 -1.58 4.56
CA GLN A 19 1.45 -2.15 5.90
C GLN A 19 0.02 -2.08 6.44
N CYS A 20 -0.55 -3.26 6.70
CA CYS A 20 -1.87 -3.43 7.31
C CYS A 20 -1.75 -4.15 8.66
N ALA A 21 -2.44 -3.63 9.67
CA ALA A 21 -2.50 -4.16 11.02
C ALA A 21 -3.86 -4.82 11.24
N PHE A 22 -3.88 -6.14 11.46
CA PHE A 22 -5.14 -6.87 11.65
C PHE A 22 -5.75 -6.58 13.02
N LYS A 23 -7.07 -6.46 13.09
CA LYS A 23 -7.82 -6.22 14.34
C LYS A 23 -8.19 -7.52 15.05
N THR A 24 -8.32 -8.61 14.29
CA THR A 24 -8.78 -9.91 14.78
C THR A 24 -7.82 -11.03 14.37
N ASP A 25 -7.89 -12.16 15.07
CA ASP A 25 -7.25 -13.39 14.63
C ASP A 25 -7.93 -13.90 13.34
N VAL A 26 -7.14 -14.27 12.33
CA VAL A 26 -7.64 -14.82 11.07
C VAL A 26 -7.00 -16.20 10.85
N PRO A 27 -7.80 -17.28 10.87
CA PRO A 27 -7.27 -18.64 10.71
C PRO A 27 -6.78 -18.89 9.28
N ASP A 28 -5.77 -19.75 9.15
CA ASP A 28 -5.26 -20.29 7.88
C ASP A 28 -4.76 -19.26 6.85
N LEU A 29 -4.54 -18.00 7.23
CA LEU A 29 -4.05 -16.93 6.35
C LEU A 29 -2.65 -16.41 6.70
N GLY A 30 -1.90 -17.09 7.56
CA GLY A 30 -0.55 -16.66 7.97
C GLY A 30 0.49 -16.64 6.84
N TYR A 31 0.21 -17.29 5.70
CA TYR A 31 1.08 -17.28 4.52
C TYR A 31 1.01 -15.98 3.69
N LEU A 32 0.09 -15.05 3.99
CA LEU A 32 -0.19 -13.89 3.13
C LEU A 32 1.00 -12.93 2.93
N ASP A 33 1.93 -12.84 3.90
CA ASP A 33 3.17 -12.05 3.74
C ASP A 33 4.39 -12.92 3.43
N GLY A 34 4.18 -14.16 2.97
CA GLY A 34 5.24 -15.12 2.64
C GLY A 34 5.88 -15.79 3.86
N GLY A 35 5.24 -15.70 5.03
CA GLY A 35 5.63 -16.41 6.25
C GLY A 35 5.22 -17.88 6.27
N SER A 36 5.68 -18.60 7.29
CA SER A 36 5.31 -20.00 7.56
C SER A 36 4.19 -20.15 8.59
N ASP A 37 3.66 -19.04 9.09
CA ASP A 37 2.62 -19.07 10.10
C ASP A 37 1.32 -19.61 9.52
N ARG A 38 0.57 -20.37 10.32
CA ARG A 38 -0.74 -20.86 9.90
C ARG A 38 -1.78 -19.76 9.98
N ASP A 39 -1.82 -19.04 11.10
CA ASP A 39 -2.86 -18.07 11.42
C ASP A 39 -2.27 -16.66 11.51
N ILE A 40 -3.06 -15.65 11.16
CA ILE A 40 -2.75 -14.25 11.44
C ILE A 40 -3.27 -13.93 12.84
N LYS A 41 -2.42 -13.36 13.69
CA LYS A 41 -2.82 -12.89 15.03
C LYS A 41 -3.33 -11.45 14.99
N ALA A 42 -4.26 -11.12 15.88
CA ALA A 42 -4.66 -9.76 16.13
C ALA A 42 -3.44 -8.89 16.44
N LEU A 43 -3.47 -7.63 15.98
CA LEU A 43 -2.40 -6.65 16.04
C LEU A 43 -1.14 -6.99 15.25
N SER A 44 -1.11 -8.13 14.53
CA SER A 44 -0.01 -8.43 13.61
C SER A 44 0.00 -7.42 12.46
N LYS A 45 1.21 -7.03 12.06
CA LYS A 45 1.45 -6.08 10.97
C LYS A 45 2.04 -6.83 9.79
N LEU A 46 1.30 -6.90 8.69
CA LEU A 46 1.67 -7.61 7.47
C LEU A 46 1.82 -6.62 6.32
N GLN A 47 2.73 -6.91 5.39
CA GLN A 47 2.86 -6.14 4.15
C GLN A 47 2.08 -6.79 3.01
N LEU A 48 0.86 -6.31 2.79
CA LEU A 48 -0.06 -6.86 1.80
C LEU A 48 -0.12 -5.96 0.55
N PRO A 49 -0.35 -6.52 -0.64
CA PRO A 49 -0.61 -5.74 -1.85
C PRO A 49 -1.84 -4.83 -1.70
N PHE A 50 -1.76 -3.63 -2.24
CA PHE A 50 -2.81 -2.61 -2.13
C PHE A 50 -4.17 -3.06 -2.67
N TRP A 51 -4.24 -3.86 -3.75
CA TRP A 51 -5.52 -4.33 -4.29
C TRP A 51 -6.39 -5.08 -3.26
N LEU A 52 -5.79 -5.64 -2.21
CA LEU A 52 -6.49 -6.36 -1.15
C LEU A 52 -6.99 -5.43 -0.02
N THR A 53 -6.36 -4.26 0.14
CA THR A 53 -6.63 -3.29 1.20
C THR A 53 -8.08 -2.79 1.24
N PRO A 54 -8.75 -2.39 0.14
CA PRO A 54 -10.12 -1.87 0.18
C PRO A 54 -11.12 -2.84 0.81
N MET A 55 -10.99 -4.15 0.51
CA MET A 55 -11.87 -5.17 1.06
C MET A 55 -11.64 -5.36 2.56
N LEU A 56 -10.38 -5.33 3.01
CA LEU A 56 -10.04 -5.43 4.43
C LEU A 56 -10.57 -4.25 5.24
N LEU A 57 -10.44 -3.04 4.70
CA LEU A 57 -10.90 -1.80 5.35
C LEU A 57 -12.42 -1.73 5.39
N MET A 58 -13.10 -2.04 4.27
CA MET A 58 -14.56 -2.04 4.21
C MET A 58 -15.20 -3.04 5.17
N SER A 59 -14.49 -4.16 5.43
CA SER A 59 -14.94 -5.21 6.34
C SER A 59 -14.43 -5.05 7.78
N ASP A 60 -13.69 -3.97 8.07
CA ASP A 60 -13.08 -3.67 9.37
C ASP A 60 -12.15 -4.79 9.92
N PHE A 61 -11.50 -5.57 9.04
CA PHE A 61 -10.58 -6.64 9.46
C PHE A 61 -9.18 -6.12 9.80
N ALA A 62 -8.75 -5.03 9.18
CA ALA A 62 -7.41 -4.47 9.36
C ALA A 62 -7.40 -2.96 9.16
N ASP A 63 -6.50 -2.26 9.85
CA ASP A 63 -6.16 -0.87 9.57
C ASP A 63 -4.92 -0.82 8.69
N CYS A 64 -4.99 -0.10 7.56
CA CYS A 64 -3.85 0.06 6.67
C CYS A 64 -3.25 1.46 6.81
N THR A 65 -1.92 1.53 6.83
CA THR A 65 -1.18 2.77 7.07
C THR A 65 -0.65 3.35 5.77
N VAL A 66 -0.58 4.69 5.70
CA VAL A 66 0.00 5.39 4.55
C VAL A 66 1.48 5.01 4.40
N PRO A 67 1.91 4.51 3.23
CA PRO A 67 3.29 4.13 2.98
C PRO A 67 4.28 5.27 3.18
N GLN A 68 5.52 4.93 3.54
CA GLN A 68 6.61 5.90 3.78
C GLN A 68 6.90 6.81 2.58
N ALA A 69 6.57 6.36 1.37
CA ALA A 69 6.67 7.15 0.14
C ALA A 69 5.82 8.44 0.15
N PHE A 70 4.81 8.52 1.01
CA PHE A 70 3.89 9.66 1.15
C PHE A 70 3.91 10.26 2.56
N ASN A 71 4.94 9.95 3.35
CA ASN A 71 5.07 10.48 4.70
C ASN A 71 5.30 12.01 4.70
N GLN A 72 5.24 12.61 5.90
CA GLN A 72 5.39 14.05 6.04
C GLN A 72 6.75 14.57 5.57
N ARG A 73 7.82 13.78 5.67
CA ARG A 73 9.16 14.15 5.21
C ARG A 73 9.19 14.38 3.70
N VAL A 74 8.61 13.45 2.92
CA VAL A 74 8.53 13.57 1.46
C VAL A 74 7.65 14.78 1.09
N ARG A 75 6.52 14.97 1.77
CA ARG A 75 5.64 16.14 1.56
C ARG A 75 6.36 17.47 1.82
N ASN A 76 7.11 17.58 2.90
CA ASN A 76 7.87 18.78 3.22
C ASN A 76 8.97 19.06 2.18
N ALA A 77 9.65 18.02 1.69
CA ALA A 77 10.66 18.15 0.64
C ALA A 77 10.04 18.62 -0.69
N LEU A 78 8.87 18.09 -1.05
CA LEU A 78 8.11 18.53 -2.23
C LEU A 78 7.65 19.99 -2.09
N ASN A 79 7.22 20.41 -0.91
CA ASN A 79 6.84 21.80 -0.65
C ASN A 79 8.04 22.77 -0.71
N ALA A 80 9.23 22.30 -0.35
CA ALA A 80 10.45 23.11 -0.40
C ALA A 80 10.96 23.28 -1.85
N ASP A 81 11.12 22.18 -2.59
CA ASP A 81 11.43 22.19 -4.02
C ASP A 81 11.05 20.84 -4.67
N PRO A 82 9.97 20.79 -5.47
CA PRO A 82 9.54 19.57 -6.17
C PRO A 82 10.59 18.98 -7.11
N LYS A 83 11.47 19.81 -7.70
CA LYS A 83 12.47 19.35 -8.68
C LYS A 83 13.64 18.62 -8.03
N SER A 84 13.88 18.87 -6.74
CA SER A 84 14.95 18.23 -5.97
C SER A 84 14.60 16.79 -5.54
N VAL A 85 13.32 16.41 -5.55
CA VAL A 85 12.85 15.12 -5.03
C VAL A 85 12.82 14.05 -6.12
N LYS A 86 13.62 12.99 -5.94
CA LYS A 86 13.64 11.84 -6.85
C LYS A 86 12.46 10.88 -6.58
N LEU A 87 11.31 11.15 -7.19
CA LEU A 87 10.08 10.37 -7.02
C LEU A 87 10.20 8.90 -7.50
N SER A 88 11.00 8.64 -8.53
CA SER A 88 11.15 7.31 -9.12
C SER A 88 11.73 6.25 -8.18
N GLY A 89 12.39 6.68 -7.09
CA GLY A 89 12.92 5.77 -6.06
C GLY A 89 12.01 5.59 -4.85
N LEU A 90 10.85 6.25 -4.80
CA LEU A 90 9.99 6.22 -3.62
C LEU A 90 9.00 5.05 -3.62
N VAL A 91 8.56 4.60 -4.80
CA VAL A 91 7.59 3.51 -4.95
C VAL A 91 8.09 2.55 -6.03
N GLY A 92 8.43 1.32 -5.62
CA GLY A 92 8.78 0.21 -6.51
C GLY A 92 9.96 0.46 -7.47
N SER A 93 10.31 -0.56 -8.25
CA SER A 93 11.22 -0.43 -9.40
C SER A 93 10.38 -0.07 -10.62
N GLY A 94 10.23 1.23 -10.91
CA GLY A 94 9.42 1.71 -12.04
C GLY A 94 8.67 3.01 -11.76
N GLY A 95 8.62 3.48 -10.51
CA GLY A 95 8.13 4.81 -10.16
C GLY A 95 6.64 5.10 -10.39
N PRO A 96 5.67 4.18 -10.11
CA PRO A 96 4.24 4.51 -10.15
C PRO A 96 3.82 5.41 -8.96
N TRP A 97 4.62 6.41 -8.58
CA TRP A 97 4.37 7.28 -7.43
C TRP A 97 3.05 8.05 -7.59
N TYR A 98 2.78 8.56 -8.79
CA TYR A 98 1.53 9.28 -9.08
C TYR A 98 0.32 8.35 -9.12
N ALA A 99 0.42 7.21 -9.82
CA ALA A 99 -0.68 6.25 -9.93
C ALA A 99 -1.05 5.70 -8.55
N PHE A 100 -0.06 5.25 -7.79
CA PHE A 100 -0.26 4.74 -6.44
C PHE A 100 -0.71 5.84 -5.46
N GLY A 101 -0.19 7.05 -5.61
CA GLY A 101 -0.60 8.20 -4.78
C GLY A 101 -2.07 8.55 -4.95
N LYS A 102 -2.61 8.52 -6.18
CA LYS A 102 -4.05 8.70 -6.43
C LYS A 102 -4.89 7.64 -5.73
N MET A 103 -4.46 6.39 -5.78
CA MET A 103 -5.17 5.27 -5.15
C MET A 103 -5.20 5.39 -3.62
N ILE A 104 -4.06 5.74 -3.00
CA ILE A 104 -3.98 5.96 -1.55
C ILE A 104 -4.82 7.15 -1.09
N ALA A 105 -4.91 8.22 -1.89
CA ALA A 105 -5.73 9.37 -1.56
C ALA A 105 -7.24 9.08 -1.52
N GLY A 106 -7.68 7.95 -2.11
CA GLY A 106 -9.08 7.52 -2.11
C GLY A 106 -9.46 6.56 -0.99
N ILE A 107 -8.51 6.17 -0.13
CA ILE A 107 -8.76 5.41 1.10
C ILE A 107 -9.05 6.38 2.25
#